data_AF-A0A7X9S2E7-F1
#
_entry.id   AF-A0A7X9S2E7-F1
#
_cell.length_a   1.000
_cell.length_b   1.000
_cell.length_c   1.000
_cell.angle_alpha   90.00
_cell.angle_beta   90.00
_cell.angle_gamma   90.00
#
_symmetry.space_group_name_H-M   'P 1'
#
loop_
_entity.id
_entity.type
_entity.pdbx_description
1 polymer ?
#
loop_
_entity_poly.entity_id
_entity_poly.type
_entity_poly.pdbx_seq_one_letter_code
_entity_poly.pdbx_strand_id
1 'polypeptide(L)' 'MKVFNNLNDARNYVEISFNKNEETLAISDQLNDPMGINITILVDGILKKGYMPDGFVQKEGYRIYKYLKEE' A
#
# COMPACT_ATOMS: atom_id res chain seq x y z
N MET A 1 -9.40 9.34 -3.11
CA MET A 1 -8.33 8.41 -2.68
C MET A 1 -7.84 8.85 -1.31
N LYS A 2 -7.89 7.98 -0.30
CA LYS A 2 -7.43 8.30 1.06
C LYS A 2 -5.91 8.14 1.13
N VAL A 3 -5.21 9.14 1.64
CA VAL A 3 -3.77 9.04 1.94
C VAL A 3 -3.62 8.60 3.39
N PHE A 4 -2.96 7.47 3.61
CA PHE A 4 -2.69 6.99 4.96
C PHE A 4 -1.41 7.62 5.50
N ASN A 5 -1.48 8.11 6.74
CA ASN A 5 -0.35 8.63 7.51
C ASN A 5 -0.13 7.81 8.80
N ASN A 6 -0.94 6.77 9.02
CA ASN A 6 -0.82 5.82 10.12
C ASN A 6 -0.74 4.39 9.58
N LEU A 7 0.20 3.60 10.10
CA LEU A 7 0.43 2.22 9.68
C LEU A 7 -0.77 1.30 9.95
N ASN A 8 -1.39 1.43 11.12
CA ASN A 8 -2.52 0.58 11.52
C ASN A 8 -3.74 0.83 10.63
N ASP A 9 -4.02 2.10 10.31
CA ASP A 9 -5.12 2.45 9.40
C ASP A 9 -4.88 1.89 7.98
N ALA A 10 -3.64 2.00 7.48
CA ALA A 10 -3.26 1.45 6.18
C ALA A 10 -3.41 -0.08 6.17
N ARG A 11 -2.96 -0.75 7.24
CA ARG A 11 -3.08 -2.20 7.39
C ARG A 11 -4.53 -2.65 7.44
N ASN A 12 -5.36 -1.99 8.24
CA ASN A 12 -6.79 -2.29 8.33
C ASN A 12 -7.48 -2.13 6.96
N TYR A 13 -7.11 -1.11 6.19
CA TYR A 13 -7.61 -0.95 4.83
C TYR A 13 -7.18 -2.10 3.91
N VAL A 14 -5.90 -2.50 3.96
CA VAL A 14 -5.41 -3.65 3.20
C VAL A 14 -6.19 -4.91 3.54
N GLU A 15 -6.43 -5.17 4.83
CA GLU A 15 -7.13 -6.37 5.28
C GLU A 15 -8.62 -6.37 4.86
N ILE A 16 -9.33 -5.26 5.05
CA ILE A 16 -10.79 -5.19 4.91
C ILE A 16 -11.24 -4.84 3.48
N SER A 17 -10.54 -3.94 2.80
CA SER A 17 -11.04 -3.27 1.60
C SER A 17 -10.30 -3.60 0.30
N PHE A 18 -9.11 -4.20 0.38
CA PHE A 18 -8.28 -4.54 -0.78
C PHE A 18 -8.80 -5.82 -1.47
N ASN A 19 -9.81 -5.69 -2.34
CA ASN A 19 -10.56 -6.83 -2.88
C ASN A 19 -10.86 -6.79 -4.39
N LYS A 20 -10.36 -5.79 -5.12
CA LYS A 20 -10.52 -5.67 -6.57
C LYS A 20 -9.37 -6.33 -7.34
N ASN A 21 -9.50 -6.44 -8.67
CA ASN A 21 -8.41 -6.95 -9.51
C ASN A 21 -7.25 -5.95 -9.60
N GLU A 22 -7.54 -4.65 -9.51
CA GLU A 22 -6.54 -3.58 -9.46
C GLU A 22 -6.81 -2.72 -8.23
N GLU A 23 -5.78 -2.47 -7.44
CA GLU A 23 -5.89 -1.69 -6.21
C GLU A 23 -4.73 -0.71 -6.07
N THR A 24 -4.96 0.33 -5.28
CA THR A 24 -3.94 1.33 -4.99
C THR A 24 -3.86 1.62 -3.51
N LEU A 25 -2.66 1.91 -3.04
CA LEU A 25 -2.38 2.28 -1.66
C LEU A 25 -1.58 3.58 -1.64
N ALA A 26 -2.23 4.67 -1.24
CA ALA A 26 -1.57 5.97 -1.08
C ALA A 26 -1.05 6.14 0.35
N ILE A 27 0.27 6.28 0.49
CA ILE A 27 0.99 6.34 1.76
C ILE A 27 1.75 7.65 1.86
N SER A 28 1.58 8.38 2.96
CA SER A 28 2.37 9.58 3.30
C SER A 28 3.87 9.27 3.25
N ASP A 29 4.68 10.22 2.80
CA ASP A 29 6.15 10.05 2.79
C ASP A 29 6.71 9.83 4.20
N GLN A 30 6.02 10.29 5.25
CA GLN A 30 6.41 10.03 6.64
C GLN A 30 6.30 8.56 7.02
N LEU A 31 5.38 7.81 6.41
CA LEU A 31 5.26 6.37 6.61
C LEU A 31 6.27 5.60 5.75
N ASN A 32 6.80 6.19 4.68
CA ASN A 32 7.94 5.65 3.94
C ASN A 32 9.22 5.88 4.75
N ASP A 33 9.39 5.10 5.83
CA ASP A 33 10.59 5.20 6.66
C ASP A 33 11.86 4.88 5.84
N PRO A 34 13.03 5.44 6.20
CA PRO A 34 14.25 5.26 5.41
C PRO A 34 14.69 3.80 5.22
N MET A 35 14.29 2.90 6.13
CA MET A 35 14.59 1.48 6.05
C MET A 35 13.51 0.69 5.29
N GLY A 36 12.37 1.31 4.97
CA GLY A 36 11.25 0.69 4.26
C GLY A 36 10.46 -0.33 5.09
N ILE A 37 10.59 -0.32 6.42
CA ILE A 37 9.97 -1.31 7.31
C ILE A 37 8.44 -1.24 7.24
N ASN A 38 7.87 -0.04 7.33
CA ASN A 38 6.42 0.16 7.31
C ASN A 38 5.81 -0.31 5.99
N ILE A 39 6.48 -0.02 4.88
CA ILE A 39 6.05 -0.48 3.56
C ILE A 39 6.18 -1.99 3.43
N THR A 40 7.25 -2.58 3.95
CA THR A 40 7.43 -4.04 3.94
C THR A 40 6.29 -4.75 4.69
N ILE A 41 5.88 -4.23 5.84
CA ILE A 41 4.73 -4.76 6.61
C ILE A 41 3.43 -4.70 5.80
N LEU A 42 3.17 -3.57 5.12
CA LEU A 42 1.97 -3.40 4.32
C LEU A 42 1.98 -4.29 3.07
N VAL A 43 3.13 -4.36 2.38
CA VAL A 43 3.32 -5.19 1.20
C VAL A 43 3.16 -6.67 1.54
N ASP A 44 3.72 -7.17 2.65
CA ASP A 44 3.53 -8.56 3.08
C ASP A 44 2.04 -8.92 3.23
N GLY A 45 1.23 -8.02 3.82
CA GLY A 45 -0.22 -8.19 3.91
C GLY A 45 -0.92 -8.20 2.55
N ILE A 46 -0.48 -7.36 1.60
CA ILE A 46 -1.03 -7.28 0.25
C ILE A 46 -0.67 -8.54 -0.56
N LEU A 47 0.58 -8.99 -0.50
CA LEU A 47 1.07 -10.21 -1.17
C LEU A 47 0.30 -11.44 -0.68
N LYS A 48 0.05 -11.56 0.63
CA LYS A 48 -0.77 -12.64 1.22
C LYS A 48 -2.19 -12.69 0.68
N LYS A 49 -2.70 -11.59 0.12
CA LYS A 49 -4.03 -11.51 -0.51
C LYS A 49 -4.01 -11.83 -2.02
N GLY A 50 -2.85 -12.23 -2.56
CA GLY A 50 -2.66 -12.62 -3.95
C GLY A 50 -2.44 -11.44 -4.89
N TYR A 51 -1.94 -10.32 -4.39
CA TYR A 51 -1.64 -9.16 -5.23
C TYR A 51 -0.13 -9.01 -5.43
N MET A 52 0.27 -8.51 -6.59
CA MET A 52 1.65 -8.18 -6.93
C MET A 52 1.83 -6.69 -7.16
N PRO A 53 3.01 -6.12 -6.83
CA PRO A 53 3.31 -4.72 -7.10
C PRO A 53 3.31 -4.41 -8.60
N ASP A 54 2.63 -3.33 -8.98
CA ASP A 54 2.55 -2.77 -10.34
C ASP A 54 3.13 -1.34 -10.40
N GLY A 55 4.24 -1.16 -9.68
CA GLY A 55 4.93 0.12 -9.58
C GLY A 55 4.26 1.14 -8.66
N PHE A 56 4.68 2.39 -8.79
CA PHE A 56 4.20 3.48 -7.96
C PHE A 56 4.24 4.83 -8.67
N VAL A 57 3.50 5.79 -8.13
CA VAL A 57 3.57 7.21 -8.53
C VAL A 57 3.92 8.03 -7.30
N GLN A 58 5.06 8.73 -7.35
CA GLN A 58 5.41 9.72 -6.34
C GLN A 58 4.60 11.00 -6.57
N LYS A 59 4.04 11.55 -5.49
CA LYS A 59 3.39 12.85 -5.42
C LYS A 59 4.07 13.70 -4.34
N GLU A 60 3.69 14.96 -4.25
CA GLU A 60 4.19 15.84 -3.19
C GLU A 60 3.63 15.39 -1.84
N GLY A 61 4.50 14.88 -0.96
CA GLY A 61 4.18 14.45 0.40
C GLY A 61 3.61 13.04 0.55
N TYR A 62 3.44 12.28 -0.54
CA TYR A 62 2.97 10.89 -0.49
C TYR A 62 3.30 10.11 -1.77
N ARG A 63 3.25 8.78 -1.66
CA ARG A 63 3.43 7.84 -2.77
C ARG A 63 2.20 6.95 -2.93
N ILE A 64 1.81 6.72 -4.19
CA ILE A 64 0.71 5.82 -4.54
C ILE A 64 1.31 4.53 -5.08
N TYR A 65 1.22 3.45 -4.32
CA TYR A 65 1.58 2.12 -4.77
C TYR A 65 0.42 1.49 -5.53
N LYS A 66 0.72 0.83 -6.65
CA LYS A 66 -0.25 0.12 -7.47
C LYS A 66 -0.05 -1.37 -7.33
N TYR A 67 -1.14 -2.12 -7.38
CA TYR A 67 -1.10 -3.58 -7.27
C TYR A 67 -2.13 -4.22 -8.19
N LEU A 68 -1.76 -5.37 -8.74
CA LEU A 68 -2.61 -6.21 -9.57
C LEU A 68 -2.81 -7.55 -8.86
N LYS A 69 -4.03 -8.06 -8.88
CA LYS A 69 -4.33 -9.39 -8.37
C LYS A 69 -3.82 -10.42 -9.37
N GLU A 70 -3.01 -11.37 -8.91
CA GLU A 70 -2.66 -12.54 -9.71
C GLU A 70 -3.90 -13.44 -9.81
N GLU A 71 -4.20 -13.89 -11.04
CA GLU A 71 -5.28 -14.83 -11.37
C GLU A 71 -4.93 -16.27 -11.01
#